data_AF-A0A7V9DDD6-F1
#
_entry.id   AF-A0A7V9DDD6-F1
#
_cell.length_a   1.000
_cell.length_b   1.000
_cell.length_c   1.000
_cell.angle_alpha   90.00
_cell.angle_beta   90.00
_cell.angle_gamma   90.00
#
_symmetry.space_group_name_H-M   'P 1'
#
loop_
_entity.id
_entity.type
_entity.pdbx_description
1 polymer ?
#
loop_
_entity_poly.entity_id
_entity_poly.type
_entity_poly.pdbx_seq_one_letter_code
_entity_poly.pdbx_strand_id
1 'polypeptide(L)'
;ADGLSAAISSGNVNATIGFILYGLLSLFVLMLVARVVGQFFVFKPNTFLGFAYKITDPVMIPVQKIVPRVGMFDVSIMVVLIVVFILQAIVMNVFIR
;
A
#
# COMPACT_ATOMS: atom_id res chain seq x y z
N ALA A 1 -5.79 9.57 21.67
CA ALA A 1 -6.90 9.44 20.70
C ALA A 1 -6.27 9.36 19.33
N ASP A 2 -6.53 8.30 18.59
CA ASP A 2 -5.94 8.12 17.25
C ASP A 2 -6.47 9.21 16.31
N GLY A 3 -5.67 9.63 15.32
CA GLY A 3 -6.00 10.76 14.44
C GLY A 3 -7.39 10.65 13.78
N LEU A 4 -7.79 9.42 13.40
CA LEU A 4 -9.13 9.15 12.87
C LEU A 4 -10.25 9.45 13.89
N SER A 5 -10.09 8.99 15.13
CA SER A 5 -11.08 9.24 16.20
C SER A 5 -11.20 10.73 16.54
N ALA A 6 -10.08 11.47 16.49
CA ALA A 6 -10.07 12.91 16.68
C ALA A 6 -10.78 13.62 15.51
N ALA A 7 -10.54 13.20 14.27
CA ALA A 7 -11.23 13.75 13.10
C ALA A 7 -12.74 13.53 13.15
N ILE A 8 -13.19 12.30 13.50
CA ILE A 8 -14.60 11.96 13.61
C ILE A 8 -15.28 12.77 14.73
N SER A 9 -14.66 12.85 15.90
CA SER A 9 -15.22 13.61 17.05
C SER A 9 -15.25 15.11 16.82
N SER A 10 -14.33 15.65 16.01
CA SER A 10 -14.33 17.06 15.60
C SER A 10 -15.37 17.41 14.52
N GLY A 11 -16.03 16.41 13.90
CA GLY A 11 -16.93 16.61 12.77
C GLY A 11 -16.24 17.02 11.46
N ASN A 12 -14.89 16.99 11.40
CA ASN A 12 -14.14 17.34 10.22
C ASN A 12 -14.14 16.18 9.20
N VAL A 13 -15.05 16.28 8.22
CA VAL A 13 -15.24 15.28 7.17
C VAL A 13 -13.98 15.13 6.30
N ASN A 14 -13.29 16.22 5.97
CA ASN A 14 -12.08 16.19 5.14
C ASN A 14 -10.96 15.40 5.83
N ALA A 15 -10.69 15.70 7.10
CA ALA A 15 -9.70 14.97 7.88
C ALA A 15 -10.08 13.49 8.02
N THR A 16 -11.37 13.19 8.23
CA THR A 16 -11.87 11.81 8.33
C THR A 16 -11.62 11.03 7.05
N ILE A 17 -11.94 11.61 5.89
CA ILE A 17 -11.65 11.02 4.57
C ILE A 17 -10.14 10.84 4.40
N GLY A 18 -9.34 11.83 4.78
CA GLY A 18 -7.87 11.76 4.73
C GLY A 18 -7.31 10.56 5.50
N PHE A 19 -7.77 10.35 6.74
CA PHE A 19 -7.35 9.21 7.54
C PHE A 19 -7.79 7.87 6.97
N ILE A 20 -9.00 7.78 6.39
CA ILE A 20 -9.48 6.55 5.72
C ILE A 20 -8.59 6.24 4.52
N LEU A 21 -8.31 7.22 3.65
CA LEU A 21 -7.45 7.04 2.49
C LEU A 21 -6.03 6.65 2.90
N TYR A 22 -5.48 7.31 3.93
CA TYR A 22 -4.16 6.96 4.47
C TYR A 22 -4.13 5.52 5.00
N GLY A 23 -5.19 5.09 5.69
CA GLY A 23 -5.34 3.72 6.18
C GLY A 23 -5.38 2.70 5.04
N LEU A 24 -6.13 2.97 3.97
CA LEU A 24 -6.19 2.11 2.78
C LEU A 24 -4.82 1.99 2.09
N LEU A 25 -4.10 3.10 1.94
CA LEU A 25 -2.73 3.08 1.41
C LEU A 25 -1.78 2.28 2.31
N SER A 26 -1.95 2.40 3.64
CA SER A 26 -1.16 1.63 4.61
C SER A 26 -1.43 0.12 4.52
N LEU A 27 -2.70 -0.27 4.31
CA LEU A 27 -3.07 -1.66 4.04
C LEU A 27 -2.45 -2.15 2.73
N PHE A 28 -2.41 -1.32 1.69
CA PHE A 28 -1.75 -1.68 0.45
C PHE A 28 -0.24 -1.89 0.63
N VAL A 29 0.44 -1.04 1.41
CA VAL A 29 1.84 -1.24 1.80
C VAL A 29 2.02 -2.58 2.53
N LEU A 30 1.13 -2.92 3.47
CA LEU A 30 1.17 -4.20 4.16
C LEU A 30 1.08 -5.37 3.18
N MET A 31 0.24 -5.28 2.14
CA MET A 31 0.13 -6.31 1.11
C MET A 31 1.41 -6.42 0.25
N LEU A 32 2.09 -5.30 -0.03
CA LEU A 32 3.40 -5.31 -0.70
C LEU A 32 4.47 -5.97 0.17
N VAL A 33 4.49 -5.68 1.48
CA VAL A 33 5.39 -6.33 2.42
C VAL A 33 5.09 -7.83 2.51
N ALA A 34 3.82 -8.21 2.59
CA ALA A 34 3.40 -9.62 2.57
C ALA A 34 3.82 -10.33 1.28
N ARG A 35 3.77 -9.67 0.12
CA ARG A 35 4.33 -10.16 -1.14
C ARG A 35 5.84 -10.39 -1.03
N VAL A 36 6.59 -9.42 -0.51
CA VAL A 36 8.05 -9.52 -0.31
C VAL A 36 8.40 -10.68 0.62
N VAL A 37 7.71 -10.83 1.75
CA VAL A 37 7.91 -11.98 2.64
C VAL A 37 7.50 -13.27 1.91
N GLY A 38 6.44 -13.20 1.13
CA GLY A 38 5.90 -14.33 0.39
C GLY A 38 6.81 -14.88 -0.70
N GLN A 39 7.77 -14.10 -1.21
CA GLN A 39 8.72 -14.59 -2.21
C GLN A 39 9.72 -15.61 -1.63
N PHE A 40 9.90 -15.64 -0.31
CA PHE A 40 10.83 -16.53 0.37
C PHE A 40 10.25 -17.92 0.65
N PHE A 41 8.95 -18.12 0.44
CA PHE A 41 8.34 -19.43 0.60
C PHE A 41 7.39 -19.79 -0.54
N VAL A 42 7.16 -21.08 -0.73
CA VAL A 42 6.26 -21.61 -1.76
C VAL A 42 4.86 -21.71 -1.16
N PHE A 43 3.90 -20.91 -1.64
CA PHE A 43 2.55 -20.85 -1.11
C PHE A 43 1.48 -21.27 -2.12
N LYS A 44 0.34 -21.73 -1.61
CA LYS A 44 -0.86 -22.04 -2.41
C LYS A 44 -1.69 -20.76 -2.71
N PRO A 45 -2.41 -20.69 -3.83
CA PRO A 45 -3.18 -19.50 -4.25
C PRO A 45 -4.30 -19.06 -3.29
N ASN A 46 -4.74 -19.97 -2.41
CA ASN A 46 -5.86 -19.83 -1.48
C ASN A 46 -5.41 -19.31 -0.10
N THR A 47 -4.14 -18.95 0.05
CA THR A 47 -3.57 -18.45 1.30
C THR A 47 -3.67 -16.93 1.40
N PHE A 48 -3.51 -16.38 2.60
CA PHE A 48 -3.45 -14.93 2.83
C PHE A 48 -2.40 -14.25 1.93
N LEU A 49 -1.25 -14.89 1.74
CA LEU A 49 -0.22 -14.38 0.84
C LEU A 49 -0.68 -14.41 -0.62
N GLY A 50 -1.32 -15.50 -1.07
CA GLY A 50 -1.93 -15.55 -2.41
C GLY A 50 -2.95 -14.42 -2.64
N PHE A 51 -3.71 -14.03 -1.61
CA PHE A 51 -4.59 -12.86 -1.66
C PHE A 51 -3.80 -11.54 -1.78
N ALA A 52 -2.71 -11.38 -1.02
CA ALA A 52 -1.82 -10.22 -1.13
C ALA A 52 -1.26 -10.04 -2.55
N TYR A 53 -0.84 -11.14 -3.20
CA TYR A 53 -0.43 -11.11 -4.60
C TYR A 53 -1.56 -10.62 -5.52
N LYS A 54 -2.77 -11.17 -5.41
CA LYS A 54 -3.93 -10.75 -6.24
C LYS A 54 -4.27 -9.27 -6.11
N ILE A 55 -4.20 -8.71 -4.90
CA ILE A 55 -4.49 -7.28 -4.67
C ILE A 55 -3.39 -6.38 -5.24
N THR A 56 -2.13 -6.82 -5.17
CA THR A 56 -0.98 -6.01 -5.59
C THR A 56 -0.63 -6.20 -7.07
N ASP A 57 -1.03 -7.30 -7.72
CA ASP A 57 -0.74 -7.63 -9.12
C ASP A 57 -1.21 -6.57 -10.14
N PRO A 58 -2.43 -6.00 -10.04
CA PRO A 58 -2.89 -4.98 -10.98
C PRO A 58 -1.98 -3.76 -11.07
N VAL A 59 -1.28 -3.43 -9.98
CA VAL A 59 -0.32 -2.32 -9.92
C VAL A 59 1.10 -2.79 -10.25
N MET A 60 1.50 -3.95 -9.71
CA MET A 60 2.85 -4.48 -9.87
C MET A 60 3.15 -4.94 -11.29
N ILE A 61 2.22 -5.63 -11.97
CA ILE A 61 2.44 -6.18 -13.31
C ILE A 61 2.74 -5.07 -14.34
N PRO A 62 1.99 -3.95 -14.40
CA PRO A 62 2.35 -2.83 -15.27
C PRO A 62 3.72 -2.23 -14.97
N VAL A 63 4.05 -2.04 -13.68
CA VAL A 63 5.33 -1.42 -13.29
C VAL A 63 6.50 -2.33 -13.64
N GLN A 64 6.38 -3.64 -13.43
CA GLN A 64 7.39 -4.64 -13.78
C GLN A 64 7.64 -4.77 -15.29
N LYS A 65 6.70 -4.31 -16.14
CA LYS A 65 6.95 -4.23 -17.59
C LYS A 65 7.89 -3.09 -17.95
N ILE A 66 7.91 -2.02 -17.15
CA ILE A 66 8.76 -0.84 -17.36
C ILE A 66 10.11 -1.03 -16.66
N VAL A 67 10.08 -1.51 -15.42
CA VAL A 67 11.26 -1.80 -14.61
C VAL A 67 11.42 -3.31 -14.53
N PRO A 68 12.27 -3.93 -15.37
CA PRO A 68 12.43 -5.37 -15.36
C PRO A 68 12.98 -5.85 -14.00
N ARG A 69 12.54 -7.03 -13.58
CA ARG A 69 12.98 -7.65 -12.32
C ARG A 69 14.46 -8.02 -12.42
N VAL A 70 15.26 -7.69 -11.40
CA VAL A 70 16.69 -8.00 -11.35
C VAL A 70 16.92 -9.16 -10.36
N GLY A 71 16.91 -10.39 -10.86
CA GLY A 71 17.05 -11.60 -10.03
C GLY A 71 15.83 -11.85 -9.12
N MET A 72 16.06 -12.29 -7.87
CA MET A 72 14.99 -12.43 -6.86
C MET A 72 14.54 -11.09 -6.27
N PHE A 73 15.32 -10.01 -6.44
CA PHE A 73 14.97 -8.69 -5.92
C PHE A 73 14.17 -7.90 -6.96
N ASP A 74 12.90 -7.70 -6.67
CA ASP A 74 12.03 -6.91 -7.54
C ASP A 74 12.16 -5.42 -7.24
N VAL A 75 13.03 -4.74 -8.01
CA VAL A 75 13.21 -3.27 -7.96
C VAL A 75 11.88 -2.53 -8.17
N SER A 76 10.94 -3.13 -8.90
CA SER A 76 9.59 -2.58 -9.10
C SER A 76 8.85 -2.39 -7.77
N ILE A 77 9.07 -3.25 -6.77
CA ILE A 77 8.43 -3.12 -5.46
C ILE A 77 8.90 -1.84 -4.77
N MET A 78 10.19 -1.53 -4.84
CA MET A 78 10.74 -0.29 -4.29
C MET A 78 10.10 0.94 -4.95
N VAL A 79 9.96 0.91 -6.28
CA VAL A 79 9.30 1.99 -7.02
C VAL A 79 7.85 2.17 -6.56
N VAL A 80 7.09 1.08 -6.45
CA VAL A 80 5.69 1.16 -5.99
C VAL A 80 5.61 1.65 -4.54
N LEU A 81 6.48 1.20 -3.64
CA LEU A 81 6.54 1.68 -2.25
C LEU A 81 6.79 3.18 -2.18
N ILE A 82 7.75 3.69 -2.95
CA ILE A 82 8.04 5.13 -3.02
C ILE A 82 6.82 5.91 -3.50
N VAL A 83 6.16 5.44 -4.57
CA VAL A 83 4.93 6.08 -5.08
C VAL A 83 3.84 6.10 -4.02
N VAL A 84 3.61 5.00 -3.31
CA VAL A 84 2.59 4.92 -2.26
C VAL A 84 2.92 5.85 -1.09
N PHE A 85 4.18 5.96 -0.68
CA PHE A 85 4.60 6.91 0.36
C PHE A 85 4.40 8.37 -0.06
N ILE A 86 4.67 8.71 -1.33
CA ILE A 86 4.36 10.03 -1.87
C ILE A 86 2.85 10.29 -1.82
N LEU A 87 2.02 9.31 -2.23
CA LEU A 87 0.56 9.43 -2.15
C LEU A 87 0.09 9.63 -0.71
N GLN A 88 0.65 8.89 0.26
CA GLN A 88 0.34 9.08 1.68
C GLN A 88 0.71 10.49 2.17
N ALA A 89 1.88 11.00 1.76
CA ALA A 89 2.29 12.36 2.09
C ALA A 89 1.33 13.40 1.48
N ILE A 90 0.90 13.21 0.23
CA ILE A 90 -0.09 14.09 -0.42
C ILE A 90 -1.42 14.05 0.34
N VAL A 91 -1.92 12.87 0.68
CA VAL A 91 -3.17 12.71 1.44
C VAL A 91 -3.08 13.45 2.79
N MET A 92 -1.99 13.27 3.53
CA MET A 92 -1.78 13.97 4.79
C MET A 92 -1.74 15.50 4.63
N ASN A 93 -1.07 16.01 3.59
CA ASN A 93 -0.95 17.45 3.37
C ASN A 93 -2.25 18.09 2.87
N VAL A 94 -3.07 17.37 2.10
CA VAL A 94 -4.29 17.93 1.47
C VAL A 94 -5.51 17.83 2.39
N PHE A 95 -5.65 16.75 3.15
CA PHE A 95 -6.88 16.46 3.89
C PHE A 95 -6.80 16.74 5.39
N ILE A 96 -5.60 16.73 5.98
CA ILE A 96 -5.41 16.76 7.44
C ILE A 96 -4.79 18.09 7.92
N ARG A 97 -4.01 18.78 7.09
CA ARG A 97 -3.45 20.10 7.44
C ARG A 97 -4.48 21.21 7.33
#